data_AF-A0A7L7KY46-F1
#
_entry.id   AF-A0A7L7KY46-F1
#
_cell.length_a   1.000
_cell.length_b   1.000
_cell.length_c   1.000
_cell.angle_alpha   90.00
_cell.angle_beta   90.00
_cell.angle_gamma   90.00
#
_symmetry.space_group_name_H-M   'P 1'
#
loop_
_entity.id
_entity.type
_entity.pdbx_description
1 polymer ?
#
loop_
_entity_poly.entity_id
_entity_poly.type
_entity_poly.pdbx_seq_one_letter_code
_entity_poly.pdbx_strand_id
1 'polypeptide(L)'
;MNKKSKMFFVCSFALAMLAVTTQQNVKADTTTDASVENVQQPVAQATQEATTQANSQEVLAPEKTTQAVDQTQTTDQNQTPVVNDAVTEDAQPAAETKTQADSTASNITQIKGVVTTGDQITYLYTQDGQKLTNRALGPNTPWYTDQRMAYNGGTYYRVATNEFADGQNVTLSYGSAANGIVRVQPYGAVNYTRNDSGFARSGQPNFDGNSVWKYNRTDNANGKTFYQIASNVWVNSDDATTAPAYQNPNGWLQIHDEQIKPVGNVGYPLYNGVEGIKTWLVRKYFGYSNAHTIYDGNVANSVRSLQSRKGLPVTGIVDLNTWKAMGFTETSWYGIDSYVAPLRTNITSTRSDHIEAMINEAYRYLGQPWISGASSSPDYGVDCSGLVTQALYASGIDSAPISSIQHAQPGNEWNCQMYWNDDRIPHVNFNERQRGDLIFFTDPSSGMLWHVGILLDASTMVESWPYAVQIHSIYSGRGNIAGVKRVFA
;
A
#
# COMPACT_ATOMS: atom_id res chain seq x y z
N MET A 1 35.82 58.27 -25.27
CA MET A 1 36.67 57.26 -25.93
C MET A 1 36.78 56.02 -25.03
N ASN A 2 36.26 54.90 -25.54
CA ASN A 2 36.51 53.46 -25.27
C ASN A 2 36.68 52.97 -23.82
N LYS A 3 35.62 52.36 -23.25
CA LYS A 3 35.25 50.92 -23.24
C LYS A 3 36.13 50.06 -22.30
N LYS A 4 35.65 49.86 -21.06
CA LYS A 4 36.05 48.74 -20.20
C LYS A 4 35.07 47.59 -20.43
N SER A 5 35.59 46.47 -20.93
CA SER A 5 34.88 45.20 -21.10
C SER A 5 34.53 44.62 -19.72
N LYS A 6 33.23 44.36 -19.48
CA LYS A 6 32.76 43.46 -18.42
C LYS A 6 32.49 42.11 -19.08
N MET A 7 33.31 41.11 -18.77
CA MET A 7 33.00 39.71 -19.09
C MET A 7 31.88 39.24 -18.16
N PHE A 8 30.74 38.93 -18.75
CA PHE A 8 29.67 38.16 -18.12
C PHE A 8 30.06 36.68 -18.15
N PHE A 9 30.13 36.03 -16.99
CA PHE A 9 30.18 34.58 -16.89
C PHE A 9 28.75 34.08 -16.73
N VAL A 10 28.11 33.71 -17.85
CA VAL A 10 26.81 33.03 -17.85
C VAL A 10 27.10 31.54 -17.74
N CYS A 11 27.03 30.99 -16.52
CA CYS A 11 26.98 29.54 -16.31
C CYS A 11 25.58 29.05 -16.69
N SER A 12 25.41 28.66 -17.94
CA SER A 12 24.24 27.90 -18.41
C SER A 12 24.36 26.44 -17.95
N PHE A 13 24.02 26.15 -16.70
CA PHE A 13 23.64 24.79 -16.30
C PHE A 13 22.14 24.65 -16.57
N ALA A 14 21.80 24.23 -17.79
CA ALA A 14 20.48 23.69 -18.07
C ALA A 14 20.41 22.30 -17.44
N LEU A 15 20.03 22.25 -16.16
CA LEU A 15 19.66 21.00 -15.50
C LEU A 15 18.27 20.63 -16.03
N ALA A 16 18.23 19.91 -17.15
CA ALA A 16 17.02 19.27 -17.62
C ALA A 16 16.71 18.10 -16.67
N MET A 17 16.09 18.39 -15.52
CA MET A 17 15.34 17.39 -14.78
C MET A 17 14.11 17.04 -15.61
N LEU A 18 14.26 16.11 -16.55
CA LEU A 18 13.12 15.32 -17.01
C LEU A 18 12.75 14.39 -15.85
N ALA A 19 11.94 14.89 -14.93
CA ALA A 19 11.12 14.04 -14.08
C ALA A 19 10.07 13.40 -15.00
N VAL A 20 10.44 12.32 -15.68
CA VAL A 20 9.45 11.38 -16.20
C VAL A 20 8.98 10.57 -15.00
N THR A 21 8.15 11.17 -14.15
CA THR A 21 7.29 10.39 -13.27
C THR A 21 6.20 9.82 -14.17
N THR A 22 6.38 8.61 -14.69
CA THR A 22 5.25 7.80 -15.17
C THR A 22 4.48 7.32 -13.94
N GLN A 23 3.87 8.24 -13.20
CA GLN A 23 2.83 7.86 -12.28
C GLN A 23 1.63 7.53 -13.17
N GLN A 24 1.55 6.26 -13.60
CA GLN A 24 0.34 5.76 -14.25
C GLN A 24 -0.79 5.95 -13.24
N ASN A 25 -1.72 6.85 -13.55
CA ASN A 25 -2.91 7.03 -12.73
C ASN A 25 -3.66 5.70 -12.68
N VAL A 26 -3.73 5.10 -11.49
CA VAL A 26 -4.61 3.94 -11.27
C VAL A 26 -6.02 4.43 -11.53
N LYS A 27 -6.66 3.90 -12.59
CA LYS A 27 -8.01 4.31 -12.96
C LYS A 27 -8.94 3.88 -11.82
N ALA A 28 -9.48 4.87 -11.14
CA ALA A 28 -10.61 4.72 -10.25
C ALA A 28 -11.84 5.17 -11.04
N ASP A 29 -12.81 4.26 -11.13
CA ASP A 29 -14.24 4.45 -11.43
C ASP A 29 -14.65 5.63 -12.35
N THR A 30 -15.35 5.31 -13.43
CA THR A 30 -16.15 6.27 -14.20
C THR A 30 -17.60 5.81 -14.22
N THR A 31 -18.48 6.55 -13.51
CA THR A 31 -19.92 6.87 -13.73
C THR A 31 -20.54 7.24 -12.36
N THR A 32 -21.22 8.36 -12.08
CA THR A 32 -21.91 9.41 -12.88
C THR A 32 -22.21 10.66 -12.02
N ASP A 33 -22.09 11.83 -12.66
CA ASP A 33 -22.88 13.08 -12.58
C ASP A 33 -23.40 13.64 -11.23
N ALA A 34 -22.74 14.71 -10.78
CA ALA A 34 -23.41 15.95 -10.39
C ALA A 34 -22.55 17.15 -10.82
N SER A 35 -23.19 18.12 -11.48
CA SER A 35 -22.63 19.39 -11.95
C SER A 35 -21.83 20.13 -10.87
N VAL A 36 -20.57 20.44 -11.15
CA VAL A 36 -19.77 21.33 -10.31
C VAL A 36 -20.17 22.77 -10.62
N GLU A 37 -21.03 23.33 -9.77
CA GLU A 37 -21.21 24.78 -9.69
C GLU A 37 -20.19 25.35 -8.69
N ASN A 38 -19.51 26.39 -9.14
CA ASN A 38 -18.35 27.00 -8.50
C ASN A 38 -18.82 28.03 -7.45
N VAL A 39 -18.59 27.81 -6.15
CA VAL A 39 -18.78 28.87 -5.14
C VAL A 39 -17.69 28.83 -4.07
N GLN A 40 -17.09 30.00 -3.90
CA GLN A 40 -16.09 30.44 -2.93
C GLN A 40 -16.38 30.05 -1.47
N GLN A 41 -15.32 29.66 -0.75
CA GLN A 41 -15.28 29.61 0.71
C GLN A 41 -15.55 30.98 1.35
N PRO A 42 -16.16 30.98 2.55
CA PRO A 42 -15.46 31.61 3.67
C PRO A 42 -15.41 30.77 4.95
N VAL A 43 -14.39 31.14 5.73
CA VAL A 43 -13.89 30.67 7.03
C VAL A 43 -14.93 30.80 8.17
N ALA A 44 -15.03 29.80 9.07
CA ALA A 44 -15.07 29.99 10.54
C ALA A 44 -15.18 28.69 11.36
N GLN A 45 -14.23 28.58 12.31
CA GLN A 45 -14.33 28.17 13.72
C GLN A 45 -14.94 26.83 14.18
N ALA A 46 -14.09 26.12 14.92
CA ALA A 46 -14.39 24.96 15.74
C ALA A 46 -15.22 25.32 16.99
N THR A 47 -16.07 24.39 17.40
CA THR A 47 -16.58 24.31 18.78
C THR A 47 -16.70 22.84 19.19
N GLN A 48 -16.37 22.61 20.47
CA GLN A 48 -16.29 21.33 21.16
C GLN A 48 -17.68 20.77 21.49
N GLU A 49 -17.80 19.45 21.54
CA GLU A 49 -18.64 18.68 22.50
C GLU A 49 -18.24 17.20 22.36
N ALA A 50 -17.63 16.58 23.37
CA ALA A 50 -18.21 15.98 24.58
C ALA A 50 -18.50 14.48 24.40
N THR A 51 -17.70 13.70 25.12
CA THR A 51 -17.71 12.25 25.30
C THR A 51 -18.93 11.75 26.08
N THR A 52 -19.39 10.54 25.76
CA THR A 52 -20.02 9.64 26.76
C THR A 52 -19.75 8.18 26.40
N GLN A 53 -19.22 7.46 27.39
CA GLN A 53 -19.05 6.00 27.41
C GLN A 53 -20.37 5.33 27.80
N ALA A 54 -20.62 4.13 27.30
CA ALA A 54 -21.43 3.13 28.00
C ALA A 54 -20.95 1.71 27.67
N ASN A 55 -20.97 0.88 28.70
CA ASN A 55 -20.33 -0.42 28.90
C ASN A 55 -21.44 -1.46 29.20
N SER A 56 -21.35 -2.68 28.67
CA SER A 56 -21.95 -3.93 29.21
C SER A 56 -21.75 -5.07 28.18
N GLN A 57 -20.83 -6.01 28.37
CA GLN A 57 -20.88 -7.25 29.18
C GLN A 57 -21.72 -8.41 28.62
N GLU A 58 -21.00 -9.50 28.34
CA GLU A 58 -21.37 -10.90 28.08
C GLU A 58 -22.23 -11.58 29.17
N VAL A 59 -23.07 -12.54 28.76
CA VAL A 59 -23.40 -13.76 29.52
C VAL A 59 -23.60 -14.96 28.56
N LEU A 60 -23.17 -16.14 29.03
CA LEU A 60 -22.92 -17.44 28.40
C LEU A 60 -24.15 -18.40 28.31
N ALA A 61 -24.20 -19.18 27.20
CA ALA A 61 -24.42 -20.66 27.01
C ALA A 61 -25.62 -21.41 27.70
N PRO A 62 -25.90 -22.73 27.46
CA PRO A 62 -25.27 -23.75 26.57
C PRO A 62 -26.22 -24.79 25.85
N GLU A 63 -25.59 -25.67 25.04
CA GLU A 63 -25.91 -27.10 24.70
C GLU A 63 -27.19 -27.43 23.88
N LYS A 64 -27.28 -28.44 22.99
CA LYS A 64 -26.73 -29.81 23.02
C LYS A 64 -26.83 -30.57 21.67
N THR A 65 -26.02 -31.61 21.59
CA THR A 65 -25.73 -32.69 20.62
C THR A 65 -26.92 -33.55 20.16
N THR A 66 -26.86 -34.14 18.94
CA THR A 66 -26.96 -35.61 18.73
C THR A 66 -26.55 -36.07 17.32
N GLN A 67 -25.87 -37.22 17.28
CA GLN A 67 -25.46 -38.04 16.13
C GLN A 67 -26.38 -39.27 15.96
N ALA A 68 -26.47 -39.81 14.75
CA ALA A 68 -26.64 -41.24 14.36
C ALA A 68 -26.65 -41.25 12.79
N VAL A 69 -25.81 -41.92 11.99
CA VAL A 69 -25.30 -43.30 11.86
C VAL A 69 -26.38 -44.36 11.56
N ASP A 70 -26.48 -44.81 10.30
CA ASP A 70 -26.32 -46.20 9.77
C ASP A 70 -26.82 -46.22 8.30
N GLN A 71 -26.01 -46.52 7.28
CA GLN A 71 -25.49 -47.81 6.76
C GLN A 71 -26.36 -48.48 5.66
N THR A 72 -25.73 -48.64 4.47
CA THR A 72 -25.76 -49.77 3.49
C THR A 72 -27.11 -50.23 2.90
N GLN A 73 -27.25 -50.78 1.68
CA GLN A 73 -26.36 -51.32 0.64
C GLN A 73 -27.22 -51.53 -0.65
N THR A 74 -26.59 -51.39 -1.84
CA THR A 74 -26.66 -52.24 -3.08
C THR A 74 -27.97 -52.97 -3.46
N THR A 75 -28.43 -53.05 -4.72
CA THR A 75 -27.78 -53.63 -5.92
C THR A 75 -28.59 -53.35 -7.21
N ASP A 76 -27.87 -53.27 -8.33
CA ASP A 76 -28.14 -53.69 -9.73
C ASP A 76 -29.56 -54.12 -10.16
N GLN A 77 -30.02 -53.65 -11.33
CA GLN A 77 -29.76 -54.35 -12.60
C GLN A 77 -30.23 -53.59 -13.86
N ASN A 78 -29.38 -53.78 -14.86
CA ASN A 78 -29.36 -53.42 -16.27
C ASN A 78 -30.53 -54.06 -17.07
N GLN A 79 -31.11 -53.34 -18.05
CA GLN A 79 -31.33 -53.85 -19.42
C GLN A 79 -32.17 -52.90 -20.30
N THR A 80 -31.52 -52.40 -21.35
CA THR A 80 -32.14 -51.95 -22.61
C THR A 80 -32.45 -53.17 -23.49
N PRO A 81 -33.40 -53.05 -24.43
CA PRO A 81 -33.06 -53.36 -25.81
C PRO A 81 -33.58 -52.35 -26.85
N VAL A 82 -32.84 -52.35 -27.96
CA VAL A 82 -32.96 -51.62 -29.24
C VAL A 82 -33.99 -52.37 -30.13
N VAL A 83 -34.76 -51.76 -31.05
CA VAL A 83 -34.47 -51.68 -32.52
C VAL A 83 -35.71 -51.13 -33.29
N ASN A 84 -35.41 -50.17 -34.19
CA ASN A 84 -35.94 -49.77 -35.53
C ASN A 84 -37.44 -49.80 -35.90
N ASP A 85 -37.94 -48.73 -36.54
CA ASP A 85 -37.94 -48.59 -38.02
C ASP A 85 -38.40 -47.20 -38.50
N ALA A 86 -37.94 -46.82 -39.69
CA ALA A 86 -38.13 -45.52 -40.35
C ALA A 86 -39.26 -45.55 -41.40
N VAL A 87 -39.80 -44.37 -41.75
CA VAL A 87 -39.89 -43.77 -43.11
C VAL A 87 -40.82 -42.53 -43.11
N THR A 88 -40.40 -41.53 -43.89
CA THR A 88 -40.89 -40.18 -44.30
C THR A 88 -42.34 -40.12 -44.85
N GLU A 89 -43.04 -39.00 -45.04
CA GLU A 89 -42.69 -37.66 -45.57
C GLU A 89 -43.88 -36.66 -45.38
N ASP A 90 -43.65 -35.39 -45.76
CA ASP A 90 -44.56 -34.23 -45.97
C ASP A 90 -44.72 -33.12 -44.90
N ALA A 91 -44.65 -31.89 -45.42
CA ALA A 91 -44.29 -30.65 -44.75
C ALA A 91 -45.46 -29.63 -44.60
N GLN A 92 -45.60 -29.07 -43.37
CA GLN A 92 -45.73 -27.64 -42.94
C GLN A 92 -46.82 -26.71 -43.58
N PRO A 93 -47.35 -25.62 -42.95
CA PRO A 93 -47.05 -24.98 -41.64
C PRO A 93 -48.20 -24.54 -40.69
N ALA A 94 -47.74 -24.22 -39.47
CA ALA A 94 -48.15 -23.13 -38.58
C ALA A 94 -49.46 -23.22 -37.78
N ALA A 95 -49.30 -23.48 -36.48
CA ALA A 95 -49.79 -22.56 -35.45
C ALA A 95 -48.81 -22.56 -34.28
N GLU A 96 -48.06 -21.46 -34.13
CA GLU A 96 -47.28 -21.16 -32.94
C GLU A 96 -48.20 -21.13 -31.73
N THR A 97 -48.19 -22.21 -30.95
CA THR A 97 -48.77 -22.16 -29.62
C THR A 97 -47.74 -21.48 -28.72
N LYS A 98 -47.81 -20.15 -28.62
CA LYS A 98 -47.18 -19.44 -27.49
C LYS A 98 -47.92 -19.92 -26.23
N THR A 99 -47.34 -20.89 -25.54
CA THR A 99 -47.74 -21.22 -24.18
C THR A 99 -47.42 -20.00 -23.33
N GLN A 100 -48.45 -19.22 -23.01
CA GLN A 100 -48.38 -18.15 -22.02
C GLN A 100 -48.12 -18.83 -20.68
N ALA A 101 -46.89 -18.70 -20.17
CA ALA A 101 -46.55 -19.19 -18.85
C ALA A 101 -47.52 -18.61 -17.83
N ASP A 102 -48.14 -19.47 -17.03
CA ASP A 102 -48.99 -19.10 -15.91
C ASP A 102 -48.21 -18.17 -14.97
N SER A 103 -48.62 -16.90 -14.87
CA SER A 103 -47.94 -15.88 -14.07
C SER A 103 -48.02 -16.13 -12.56
N THR A 104 -48.75 -17.17 -12.14
CA THR A 104 -48.87 -17.61 -10.75
C THR A 104 -47.93 -18.77 -10.38
N ALA A 105 -47.23 -19.37 -11.34
CA ALA A 105 -46.25 -20.42 -11.09
C ALA A 105 -44.86 -19.82 -10.78
N SER A 106 -44.31 -20.13 -9.61
CA SER A 106 -42.97 -19.70 -9.20
C SER A 106 -41.89 -20.38 -10.05
N ASN A 107 -41.12 -19.58 -10.80
CA ASN A 107 -40.02 -20.07 -11.64
C ASN A 107 -38.69 -19.82 -10.94
N ILE A 108 -38.00 -20.88 -10.52
CA ILE A 108 -36.71 -20.79 -9.79
C ILE A 108 -35.55 -21.02 -10.75
N THR A 109 -34.61 -20.07 -10.77
CA THR A 109 -33.31 -20.19 -11.43
C THR A 109 -32.22 -20.28 -10.36
N GLN A 110 -31.25 -21.19 -10.51
CA GLN A 110 -30.10 -21.23 -9.63
C GLN A 110 -29.13 -20.10 -9.96
N ILE A 111 -28.63 -19.43 -8.94
CA ILE A 111 -27.67 -18.33 -9.08
C ILE A 111 -26.56 -18.50 -8.04
N LYS A 112 -25.54 -17.63 -8.10
CA LYS A 112 -24.57 -17.46 -7.01
C LYS A 112 -24.30 -15.97 -6.87
N GLY A 113 -24.74 -15.38 -5.78
CA GLY A 113 -24.57 -13.95 -5.54
C GLY A 113 -24.72 -13.55 -4.09
N VAL A 114 -24.65 -12.25 -3.87
CA VAL A 114 -24.95 -11.59 -2.60
C VAL A 114 -26.02 -10.55 -2.88
N VAL A 115 -27.11 -10.58 -2.13
CA VAL A 115 -28.10 -9.51 -2.12
C VAL A 115 -27.88 -8.64 -0.89
N THR A 116 -27.75 -7.33 -1.10
CA THR A 116 -27.62 -6.35 -0.01
C THR A 116 -28.95 -5.61 0.12
N THR A 117 -29.52 -5.59 1.32
CA THR A 117 -30.75 -4.84 1.61
C THR A 117 -30.52 -3.33 1.53
N GLY A 118 -31.56 -2.58 1.17
CA GLY A 118 -31.50 -1.11 1.16
C GLY A 118 -31.54 -0.47 2.55
N ASP A 119 -31.80 0.83 2.60
CA ASP A 119 -31.81 1.63 3.85
C ASP A 119 -33.02 1.35 4.76
N GLN A 120 -33.95 0.50 4.34
CA GLN A 120 -35.13 0.10 5.09
C GLN A 120 -35.08 -1.39 5.42
N ILE A 121 -35.89 -1.81 6.40
CA ILE A 121 -36.07 -3.23 6.68
C ILE A 121 -36.63 -3.95 5.45
N THR A 122 -36.07 -5.11 5.11
CA THR A 122 -36.52 -5.89 3.96
C THR A 122 -37.35 -7.08 4.46
N TYR A 123 -38.64 -7.09 4.12
CA TYR A 123 -39.52 -8.22 4.42
C TYR A 123 -39.23 -9.42 3.53
N LEU A 124 -39.54 -10.61 4.05
CA LEU A 124 -39.33 -11.89 3.38
C LEU A 124 -40.65 -12.46 2.88
N TYR A 125 -40.56 -13.27 1.84
CA TYR A 125 -41.69 -13.92 1.18
C TYR A 125 -41.41 -15.42 1.05
N THR A 126 -42.44 -16.23 1.21
CA THR A 126 -42.39 -17.67 0.91
C THR A 126 -42.40 -17.90 -0.61
N GLN A 127 -42.16 -19.14 -1.04
CA GLN A 127 -42.13 -19.49 -2.46
C GLN A 127 -43.49 -19.28 -3.18
N ASP A 128 -44.61 -19.35 -2.45
CA ASP A 128 -45.97 -19.04 -2.93
C ASP A 128 -46.33 -17.54 -2.83
N GLY A 129 -45.38 -16.69 -2.41
CA GLY A 129 -45.52 -15.24 -2.37
C GLY A 129 -46.18 -14.69 -1.09
N GLN A 130 -46.36 -15.50 -0.04
CA GLN A 130 -46.89 -15.00 1.23
C GLN A 130 -45.81 -14.23 1.99
N LYS A 131 -46.15 -13.02 2.42
CA LYS A 131 -45.27 -12.18 3.23
C LYS A 131 -45.11 -12.77 4.63
N LEU A 132 -43.86 -12.97 5.07
CA LEU A 132 -43.54 -13.29 6.46
C LEU A 132 -43.65 -12.04 7.32
N THR A 133 -44.34 -12.14 8.45
CA THR A 133 -44.60 -11.04 9.39
C THR A 133 -43.82 -11.15 10.70
N ASN A 134 -43.24 -12.31 10.99
CA ASN A 134 -42.51 -12.61 12.21
C ASN A 134 -41.01 -12.27 12.14
N ARG A 135 -40.47 -12.01 10.95
CA ARG A 135 -39.06 -11.61 10.75
C ARG A 135 -38.84 -10.82 9.47
N ALA A 136 -37.76 -10.03 9.46
CA ALA A 136 -37.29 -9.25 8.33
C ALA A 136 -35.77 -9.12 8.41
N LEU A 137 -35.14 -8.72 7.31
CA LEU A 137 -33.71 -8.43 7.25
C LEU A 137 -33.46 -6.97 7.66
N GLY A 138 -32.36 -6.73 8.40
CA GLY A 138 -31.95 -5.38 8.77
C GLY A 138 -31.54 -4.55 7.55
N PRO A 139 -31.60 -3.21 7.63
CA PRO A 139 -31.09 -2.33 6.57
C PRO A 139 -29.60 -2.55 6.29
N ASN A 140 -29.16 -2.37 5.04
CA ASN A 140 -27.75 -2.42 4.63
C ASN A 140 -27.00 -3.70 5.02
N THR A 141 -27.68 -4.84 5.04
CA THR A 141 -27.09 -6.15 5.39
C THR A 141 -26.91 -7.03 4.14
N PRO A 142 -25.73 -7.66 3.96
CA PRO A 142 -25.49 -8.58 2.84
C PRO A 142 -25.94 -10.01 3.17
N TRP A 143 -26.59 -10.67 2.21
CA TRP A 143 -27.08 -12.03 2.32
C TRP A 143 -26.66 -12.87 1.13
N TYR A 144 -26.13 -14.06 1.38
CA TYR A 144 -25.86 -15.03 0.32
C TYR A 144 -27.17 -15.43 -0.36
N THR A 145 -27.14 -15.51 -1.69
CA THR A 145 -28.26 -16.02 -2.47
C THR A 145 -27.81 -17.05 -3.49
N ASP A 146 -28.59 -18.11 -3.59
CA ASP A 146 -28.38 -19.22 -4.52
C ASP A 146 -29.58 -19.48 -5.45
N GLN A 147 -30.68 -18.75 -5.25
CA GLN A 147 -31.88 -18.90 -6.06
C GLN A 147 -32.52 -17.56 -6.36
N ARG A 148 -32.85 -17.35 -7.64
CA ARG A 148 -33.73 -16.28 -8.11
C ARG A 148 -35.09 -16.87 -8.45
N MET A 149 -36.13 -16.34 -7.83
CA MET A 149 -37.52 -16.72 -8.11
C MET A 149 -38.21 -15.60 -8.89
N ALA A 150 -38.75 -15.93 -10.07
CA ALA A 150 -39.71 -15.07 -10.75
C ALA A 150 -41.12 -15.48 -10.32
N TYR A 151 -41.87 -14.53 -9.75
CA TYR A 151 -43.23 -14.77 -9.25
C TYR A 151 -44.09 -13.53 -9.46
N ASN A 152 -45.25 -13.69 -10.11
CA ASN A 152 -46.21 -12.61 -10.38
C ASN A 152 -45.58 -11.34 -10.99
N GLY A 153 -44.66 -11.51 -11.94
CA GLY A 153 -43.92 -10.41 -12.57
C GLY A 153 -42.82 -9.76 -11.71
N GLY A 154 -42.68 -10.15 -10.45
CA GLY A 154 -41.61 -9.74 -9.54
C GLY A 154 -40.42 -10.69 -9.55
N THR A 155 -39.27 -10.20 -9.10
CA THR A 155 -38.06 -10.99 -8.88
C THR A 155 -37.77 -11.06 -7.39
N TYR A 156 -37.47 -12.25 -6.89
CA TYR A 156 -37.14 -12.49 -5.49
C TYR A 156 -35.87 -13.31 -5.37
N TYR A 157 -35.10 -13.10 -4.30
CA TYR A 157 -33.82 -13.76 -4.07
C TYR A 157 -33.84 -14.53 -2.76
N ARG A 158 -33.50 -15.81 -2.81
CA ARG A 158 -33.48 -16.64 -1.61
C ARG A 158 -32.38 -16.19 -0.68
N VAL A 159 -32.70 -16.02 0.60
CA VAL A 159 -31.74 -15.64 1.66
C VAL A 159 -31.74 -16.63 2.83
N ALA A 160 -32.76 -17.47 2.91
CA ALA A 160 -32.86 -18.59 3.84
C ALA A 160 -33.76 -19.70 3.26
N THR A 161 -33.86 -20.84 3.93
CA THR A 161 -34.69 -21.97 3.49
C THR A 161 -36.14 -21.52 3.26
N ASN A 162 -36.59 -21.59 2.01
CA ASN A 162 -37.93 -21.18 1.54
C ASN A 162 -38.29 -19.71 1.81
N GLU A 163 -37.30 -18.83 1.96
CA GLU A 163 -37.52 -17.41 2.22
C GLU A 163 -36.73 -16.53 1.26
N PHE A 164 -37.46 -15.62 0.64
CA PHE A 164 -36.97 -14.80 -0.44
C PHE A 164 -37.18 -13.31 -0.13
N ALA A 165 -36.13 -12.52 -0.36
CA ALA A 165 -36.21 -11.06 -0.34
C ALA A 165 -36.70 -10.54 -1.69
N ASP A 166 -37.59 -9.55 -1.67
CA ASP A 166 -38.04 -8.86 -2.88
C ASP A 166 -36.89 -8.09 -3.54
N GLY A 167 -36.67 -8.35 -4.82
CA GLY A 167 -35.65 -7.75 -5.66
C GLY A 167 -35.75 -6.23 -5.79
N GLN A 168 -36.91 -5.62 -5.52
CA GLN A 168 -37.04 -4.17 -5.46
C GLN A 168 -36.39 -3.56 -4.22
N ASN A 169 -36.18 -4.35 -3.16
CA ASN A 169 -35.67 -3.90 -1.86
C ASN A 169 -34.22 -4.35 -1.61
N VAL A 170 -33.58 -4.98 -2.60
CA VAL A 170 -32.20 -5.46 -2.50
C VAL A 170 -31.42 -5.20 -3.78
N THR A 171 -30.11 -5.05 -3.66
CA THR A 171 -29.19 -4.99 -4.81
C THR A 171 -28.44 -6.31 -4.94
N LEU A 172 -28.51 -6.95 -6.10
CA LEU A 172 -27.73 -8.16 -6.40
C LEU A 172 -26.30 -7.78 -6.81
N SER A 173 -25.32 -8.45 -6.22
CA SER A 173 -23.91 -8.40 -6.60
C SER A 173 -23.35 -9.82 -6.77
N TYR A 174 -22.35 -9.98 -7.63
CA TYR A 174 -21.69 -11.27 -7.88
C TYR A 174 -20.30 -11.33 -7.25
N GLY A 175 -19.81 -12.54 -7.02
CA GLY A 175 -18.51 -12.76 -6.35
C GLY A 175 -18.53 -12.32 -4.88
N SER A 176 -17.34 -12.24 -4.29
CA SER A 176 -17.09 -11.83 -2.90
C SER A 176 -16.42 -10.47 -2.85
N ALA A 177 -16.68 -9.69 -1.80
CA ALA A 177 -15.99 -8.42 -1.58
C ALA A 177 -14.49 -8.67 -1.40
N ALA A 178 -13.67 -7.93 -2.15
CA ALA A 178 -12.22 -8.03 -2.12
C ALA A 178 -11.64 -6.78 -2.77
N ASN A 179 -10.66 -6.13 -2.16
CA ASN A 179 -10.10 -4.90 -2.72
C ASN A 179 -8.63 -5.08 -3.07
N GLY A 180 -8.20 -4.46 -4.16
CA GLY A 180 -6.80 -4.45 -4.54
C GLY A 180 -6.56 -3.76 -5.87
N ILE A 181 -5.36 -3.94 -6.41
CA ILE A 181 -4.96 -3.46 -7.72
C ILE A 181 -4.76 -4.65 -8.64
N VAL A 182 -5.24 -4.54 -9.88
CA VAL A 182 -4.99 -5.50 -10.95
C VAL A 182 -4.41 -4.76 -12.16
N ARG A 183 -3.36 -5.33 -12.74
CA ARG A 183 -2.70 -4.83 -13.95
C ARG A 183 -3.03 -5.72 -15.13
N VAL A 184 -3.51 -5.12 -16.21
CA VAL A 184 -3.76 -5.82 -17.48
C VAL A 184 -2.42 -6.19 -18.13
N GLN A 185 -2.31 -7.41 -18.64
CA GLN A 185 -1.12 -7.90 -19.34
C GLN A 185 -0.81 -7.05 -20.58
N PRO A 186 0.43 -7.06 -21.11
CA PRO A 186 0.81 -6.18 -22.23
C PRO A 186 -0.03 -6.32 -23.50
N TYR A 187 -0.69 -7.46 -23.71
CA TYR A 187 -1.55 -7.75 -24.86
C TYR A 187 -3.03 -7.32 -24.67
N GLY A 188 -3.38 -6.72 -23.53
CA GLY A 188 -4.74 -6.26 -23.23
C GLY A 188 -5.60 -7.32 -22.53
N ALA A 189 -6.81 -6.93 -22.12
CA ALA A 189 -7.75 -7.81 -21.43
C ALA A 189 -9.17 -7.71 -22.00
N VAL A 190 -9.84 -8.86 -22.09
CA VAL A 190 -11.24 -8.90 -22.52
C VAL A 190 -12.13 -8.27 -21.43
N ASN A 191 -13.10 -7.48 -21.88
CA ASN A 191 -14.10 -6.88 -21.01
C ASN A 191 -15.26 -7.87 -20.77
N TYR A 192 -15.45 -8.29 -19.53
CA TYR A 192 -16.49 -9.23 -19.13
C TYR A 192 -17.60 -8.57 -18.30
N THR A 193 -18.82 -9.06 -18.47
CA THR A 193 -19.94 -8.86 -17.54
C THR A 193 -20.28 -10.17 -16.85
N ARG A 194 -20.90 -10.07 -15.67
CA ARG A 194 -21.41 -11.22 -14.91
C ARG A 194 -22.95 -11.17 -14.87
N ASN A 195 -23.59 -12.26 -15.26
CA ASN A 195 -25.05 -12.47 -15.19
C ASN A 195 -25.33 -13.85 -14.57
N ASP A 196 -26.58 -14.24 -14.36
CA ASP A 196 -26.94 -15.52 -13.71
C ASP A 196 -26.24 -16.75 -14.30
N SER A 197 -26.11 -16.81 -15.63
CA SER A 197 -25.51 -17.91 -16.39
C SER A 197 -23.97 -17.96 -16.30
N GLY A 198 -23.33 -16.90 -15.80
CA GLY A 198 -21.88 -16.82 -15.68
C GLY A 198 -21.27 -15.54 -16.26
N PHE A 199 -19.99 -15.62 -16.58
CA PHE A 199 -19.26 -14.55 -17.25
C PHE A 199 -19.49 -14.59 -18.76
N ALA A 200 -19.77 -13.43 -19.35
CA ALA A 200 -19.90 -13.24 -20.78
C ALA A 200 -19.08 -12.04 -21.24
N ARG A 201 -18.63 -12.03 -22.50
CA ARG A 201 -18.01 -10.83 -23.09
C ARG A 201 -19.06 -9.72 -23.11
N SER A 202 -18.68 -8.52 -22.69
CA SER A 202 -19.61 -7.39 -22.61
C SER A 202 -19.94 -6.78 -23.98
N GLY A 203 -19.15 -7.08 -25.01
CA GLY A 203 -19.23 -6.45 -26.33
C GLY A 203 -18.57 -5.06 -26.39
N GLN A 204 -18.11 -4.54 -25.25
CA GLN A 204 -17.31 -3.32 -25.19
C GLN A 204 -15.87 -3.57 -25.63
N PRO A 205 -15.11 -2.52 -26.01
CA PRO A 205 -13.69 -2.64 -26.30
C PRO A 205 -12.92 -3.32 -25.17
N ASN A 206 -11.91 -4.10 -25.55
CA ASN A 206 -10.94 -4.67 -24.61
C ASN A 206 -10.17 -3.55 -23.90
N PHE A 207 -9.68 -3.85 -22.69
CA PHE A 207 -8.80 -2.94 -21.96
C PHE A 207 -7.41 -2.93 -22.56
N ASP A 208 -6.83 -1.73 -22.63
CA ASP A 208 -5.46 -1.53 -23.11
C ASP A 208 -4.46 -2.31 -22.27
N GLY A 209 -3.43 -2.83 -22.93
CA GLY A 209 -2.30 -3.48 -22.28
C GLY A 209 -1.61 -2.57 -21.28
N ASN A 210 -1.15 -3.15 -20.16
CA ASN A 210 -0.52 -2.43 -19.04
C ASN A 210 -1.42 -1.41 -18.34
N SER A 211 -2.73 -1.37 -18.61
CA SER A 211 -3.65 -0.55 -17.83
C SER A 211 -3.83 -1.09 -16.41
N VAL A 212 -4.04 -0.19 -15.44
CA VAL A 212 -4.05 -0.50 -14.02
C VAL A 212 -5.37 -0.05 -13.40
N TRP A 213 -6.02 -0.96 -12.69
CA TRP A 213 -7.36 -0.78 -12.17
C TRP A 213 -7.43 -1.17 -10.70
N LYS A 214 -8.21 -0.42 -9.91
CA LYS A 214 -8.68 -0.93 -8.62
C LYS A 214 -9.78 -1.94 -8.88
N TYR A 215 -9.80 -3.02 -8.10
CA TYR A 215 -10.95 -3.90 -8.03
C TYR A 215 -11.56 -3.87 -6.63
N ASN A 216 -12.87 -4.13 -6.56
CA ASN A 216 -13.64 -4.13 -5.31
C ASN A 216 -14.34 -5.48 -5.02
N ARG A 217 -14.30 -6.41 -5.98
CA ARG A 217 -14.79 -7.78 -5.82
C ARG A 217 -13.96 -8.77 -6.62
N THR A 218 -13.99 -10.01 -6.18
CA THR A 218 -13.49 -11.15 -6.95
C THR A 218 -14.57 -12.23 -7.10
N ASP A 219 -14.58 -12.93 -8.23
CA ASP A 219 -15.41 -14.12 -8.45
C ASP A 219 -14.56 -15.21 -9.11
N ASN A 220 -14.87 -16.48 -8.83
CA ASN A 220 -14.12 -17.60 -9.39
C ASN A 220 -15.00 -18.38 -10.36
N ALA A 221 -14.54 -18.53 -11.60
CA ALA A 221 -15.25 -19.29 -12.62
C ALA A 221 -14.25 -19.95 -13.57
N ASN A 222 -14.50 -21.22 -13.92
CA ASN A 222 -13.68 -21.97 -14.89
C ASN A 222 -12.18 -21.99 -14.57
N GLY A 223 -11.82 -22.08 -13.29
CA GLY A 223 -10.43 -22.07 -12.83
C GLY A 223 -9.74 -20.71 -12.86
N LYS A 224 -10.46 -19.62 -13.17
CA LYS A 224 -9.94 -18.26 -13.22
C LYS A 224 -10.52 -17.41 -12.10
N THR A 225 -9.76 -16.43 -11.66
CA THR A 225 -10.25 -15.35 -10.82
C THR A 225 -10.61 -14.16 -11.71
N PHE A 226 -11.81 -13.63 -11.51
CA PHE A 226 -12.29 -12.42 -12.14
C PHE A 226 -12.27 -11.27 -11.12
N TYR A 227 -11.79 -10.11 -11.54
CA TYR A 227 -11.66 -8.91 -10.72
C TYR A 227 -12.65 -7.86 -11.22
N GLN A 228 -13.57 -7.41 -10.36
CA GLN A 228 -14.52 -6.36 -10.71
C GLN A 228 -13.86 -5.00 -10.62
N ILE A 229 -13.70 -4.33 -11.76
CA ILE A 229 -13.00 -3.04 -11.87
C ILE A 229 -13.94 -1.84 -12.06
N ALA A 230 -15.21 -2.10 -12.36
CA ALA A 230 -16.31 -1.12 -12.34
C ALA A 230 -17.66 -1.85 -12.19
N SER A 231 -18.78 -1.12 -12.17
CA SER A 231 -20.13 -1.71 -12.04
C SER A 231 -20.40 -2.80 -13.07
N ASN A 232 -20.41 -4.05 -12.62
CA ASN A 232 -20.51 -5.26 -13.43
C ASN A 232 -19.50 -5.36 -14.61
N VAL A 233 -18.32 -4.77 -14.45
CA VAL A 233 -17.21 -4.86 -15.41
C VAL A 233 -16.06 -5.63 -14.79
N TRP A 234 -15.60 -6.67 -15.47
CA TRP A 234 -14.65 -7.63 -14.92
C TRP A 234 -13.51 -7.93 -15.89
N VAL A 235 -12.33 -8.18 -15.34
CA VAL A 235 -11.16 -8.74 -16.05
C VAL A 235 -10.76 -10.06 -15.39
N ASN A 236 -10.21 -11.00 -16.15
CA ASN A 236 -9.86 -12.32 -15.62
C ASN A 236 -8.35 -12.49 -15.44
N SER A 237 -7.96 -13.47 -14.63
CA SER A 237 -6.57 -13.76 -14.26
C SER A 237 -5.66 -14.26 -15.40
N ASP A 238 -6.19 -14.63 -16.57
CA ASP A 238 -5.35 -14.95 -17.74
C ASP A 238 -4.86 -13.68 -18.44
N ASP A 239 -5.66 -12.61 -18.41
CA ASP A 239 -5.36 -11.35 -19.10
C ASP A 239 -4.89 -10.26 -18.14
N ALA A 240 -4.90 -10.52 -16.83
CA ALA A 240 -4.56 -9.55 -15.81
C ALA A 240 -3.91 -10.22 -14.59
N THR A 241 -3.08 -9.48 -13.87
CA THR A 241 -2.32 -9.99 -12.73
C THR A 241 -2.35 -9.02 -11.55
N THR A 242 -2.35 -9.56 -10.35
CA THR A 242 -2.15 -8.83 -9.10
C THR A 242 -0.69 -8.89 -8.65
N ALA A 243 0.20 -9.52 -9.42
CA ALA A 243 1.61 -9.59 -9.10
C ALA A 243 2.29 -8.22 -9.31
N PRO A 244 3.25 -7.84 -8.46
CA PRO A 244 4.09 -6.67 -8.67
C PRO A 244 4.73 -6.68 -10.06
N ALA A 245 4.88 -5.50 -10.66
CA ALA A 245 5.62 -5.36 -11.92
C ALA A 245 7.11 -5.63 -11.73
N TYR A 246 7.62 -5.44 -10.51
CA TYR A 246 8.98 -5.74 -10.13
C TYR A 246 9.02 -6.27 -8.70
N GLN A 247 9.84 -7.31 -8.49
CA GLN A 247 10.19 -7.83 -7.17
C GLN A 247 11.63 -8.34 -7.23
N ASN A 248 12.38 -8.07 -6.17
CA ASN A 248 13.72 -8.62 -5.99
C ASN A 248 13.64 -10.15 -5.75
N PRO A 249 14.63 -10.94 -6.19
CA PRO A 249 14.64 -12.37 -5.98
C PRO A 249 14.68 -12.71 -4.48
N ASN A 250 14.25 -13.93 -4.13
CA ASN A 250 14.29 -14.41 -2.75
C ASN A 250 15.70 -14.28 -2.14
N GLY A 251 15.76 -13.82 -0.90
CA GLY A 251 17.02 -13.58 -0.18
C GLY A 251 17.55 -12.14 -0.30
N TRP A 252 17.01 -11.33 -1.22
CA TRP A 252 17.30 -9.90 -1.29
C TRP A 252 16.32 -9.08 -0.44
N LEU A 253 16.65 -7.81 -0.19
CA LEU A 253 15.67 -6.86 0.37
C LEU A 253 14.46 -6.80 -0.56
N GLN A 254 13.27 -7.06 -0.02
CA GLN A 254 12.05 -7.15 -0.82
C GLN A 254 11.44 -5.78 -1.06
N ILE A 255 10.76 -5.66 -2.20
CA ILE A 255 9.98 -4.48 -2.57
C ILE A 255 8.61 -4.54 -1.88
N HIS A 256 8.23 -3.43 -1.27
CA HIS A 256 6.93 -3.15 -0.66
C HIS A 256 6.16 -2.13 -1.50
N ASP A 257 4.86 -2.42 -1.70
CA ASP A 257 3.94 -1.56 -2.44
C ASP A 257 3.02 -0.74 -1.52
N GLU A 258 3.25 -0.81 -0.21
CA GLU A 258 2.54 -0.08 0.83
C GLU A 258 3.51 0.78 1.64
N GLN A 259 2.99 1.86 2.24
CA GLN A 259 3.80 2.77 3.05
C GLN A 259 4.49 2.02 4.20
N ILE A 260 5.81 1.97 4.14
CA ILE A 260 6.67 1.41 5.19
C ILE A 260 6.41 2.16 6.51
N LYS A 261 6.38 1.40 7.60
CA LYS A 261 6.15 1.89 8.95
C LYS A 261 7.46 2.01 9.71
N PRO A 262 7.56 2.94 10.68
CA PRO A 262 8.77 3.06 11.49
C PRO A 262 9.02 1.78 12.29
N VAL A 263 10.29 1.36 12.34
CA VAL A 263 10.74 0.19 13.10
C VAL A 263 11.45 0.66 14.37
N GLY A 264 10.87 0.33 15.53
CA GLY A 264 11.37 0.70 16.86
C GLY A 264 10.35 1.49 17.68
N ASN A 265 10.75 1.92 18.87
CA ASN A 265 9.89 2.69 19.76
C ASN A 265 9.93 4.18 19.40
N VAL A 266 8.86 4.69 18.81
CA VAL A 266 8.68 6.12 18.53
C VAL A 266 8.59 6.89 19.86
N GLY A 267 9.32 8.01 19.97
CA GLY A 267 9.33 8.84 21.17
C GLY A 267 10.34 8.40 22.23
N TYR A 268 11.48 7.82 21.82
CA TYR A 268 12.51 7.33 22.74
C TYR A 268 13.26 8.47 23.47
N PRO A 269 13.70 8.26 24.73
CA PRO A 269 14.44 9.26 25.50
C PRO A 269 15.89 9.43 25.00
N LEU A 270 16.49 10.61 25.24
CA LEU A 270 17.91 10.85 24.95
C LEU A 270 18.76 10.66 26.21
N TYR A 271 19.83 9.90 26.08
CA TYR A 271 20.79 9.57 27.12
C TYR A 271 22.18 9.44 26.51
N ASN A 272 23.21 9.22 27.34
CA ASN A 272 24.60 9.16 26.87
C ASN A 272 24.78 8.19 25.69
N GLY A 273 25.39 8.69 24.62
CA GLY A 273 25.66 7.95 23.38
C GLY A 273 24.57 8.05 22.32
N VAL A 274 23.37 8.58 22.64
CA VAL A 274 22.32 8.79 21.63
C VAL A 274 22.71 9.92 20.68
N GLU A 275 22.50 9.71 19.39
CA GLU A 275 22.87 10.64 18.32
C GLU A 275 21.62 11.14 17.57
N GLY A 276 21.80 11.64 16.35
CA GLY A 276 20.70 12.02 15.47
C GLY A 276 20.06 13.37 15.80
N ILE A 277 18.90 13.62 15.17
CA ILE A 277 18.31 14.97 15.10
C ILE A 277 17.83 15.48 16.45
N LYS A 278 17.27 14.62 17.31
CA LYS A 278 16.86 15.05 18.65
C LYS A 278 18.09 15.48 19.48
N THR A 279 19.18 14.73 19.43
CA THR A 279 20.46 15.12 20.06
C THR A 279 21.00 16.42 19.46
N TRP A 280 20.98 16.57 18.14
CA TRP A 280 21.40 17.80 17.44
C TRP A 280 20.65 19.04 17.95
N LEU A 281 19.34 18.94 18.12
CA LEU A 281 18.48 20.01 18.64
C LEU A 281 18.80 20.34 20.11
N VAL A 282 18.97 19.33 20.97
CA VAL A 282 19.33 19.53 22.38
C VAL A 282 20.71 20.18 22.53
N ARG A 283 21.70 19.70 21.76
CA ARG A 283 23.05 20.27 21.77
C ARG A 283 23.02 21.74 21.36
N LYS A 284 22.28 22.06 20.28
CA LYS A 284 22.09 23.44 19.81
C LYS A 284 21.40 24.32 20.85
N TYR A 285 20.39 23.81 21.56
CA TYR A 285 19.70 24.54 22.63
C TYR A 285 20.66 25.03 23.73
N PHE A 286 21.64 24.20 24.10
CA PHE A 286 22.66 24.55 25.10
C PHE A 286 23.90 25.23 24.53
N GLY A 287 23.94 25.54 23.24
CA GLY A 287 25.06 26.22 22.59
C GLY A 287 26.29 25.33 22.35
N TYR A 288 26.14 24.00 22.37
CA TYR A 288 27.22 23.08 22.00
C TYR A 288 27.44 23.05 20.48
N SER A 289 28.69 22.77 20.08
CA SER A 289 29.01 22.44 18.69
C SER A 289 28.37 21.10 18.27
N ASN A 290 27.94 21.04 17.01
CA ASN A 290 27.42 19.84 16.37
C ASN A 290 28.39 19.24 15.33
N ALA A 291 29.70 19.52 15.45
CA ALA A 291 30.71 18.90 14.59
C ALA A 291 30.69 17.36 14.69
N HIS A 292 30.43 16.82 15.89
CA HIS A 292 30.05 15.44 16.13
C HIS A 292 28.81 15.44 17.04
N THR A 293 27.71 14.86 16.56
CA THR A 293 26.39 15.00 17.18
C THR A 293 26.12 13.81 18.12
N ILE A 294 26.67 13.88 19.33
CA ILE A 294 26.50 12.83 20.34
C ILE A 294 25.98 13.40 21.66
N TYR A 295 25.07 12.70 22.32
CA TYR A 295 24.62 13.07 23.66
C TYR A 295 25.69 12.63 24.66
N ASP A 296 26.43 13.59 25.22
CA ASP A 296 27.56 13.31 26.12
C ASP A 296 27.28 13.73 27.57
N GLY A 297 28.23 13.47 28.46
CA GLY A 297 28.12 13.82 29.87
C GLY A 297 27.95 15.33 30.15
N ASN A 298 28.47 16.20 29.27
CA ASN A 298 28.29 17.65 29.41
C ASN A 298 26.86 18.05 29.06
N VAL A 299 26.30 17.48 27.98
CA VAL A 299 24.89 17.65 27.64
C VAL A 299 24.00 17.17 28.79
N ALA A 300 24.29 15.99 29.35
CA ALA A 300 23.57 15.46 30.51
C ALA A 300 23.60 16.42 31.72
N ASN A 301 24.76 17.03 32.01
CA ASN A 301 24.90 18.02 33.09
C ASN A 301 24.07 19.29 32.84
N SER A 302 24.06 19.79 31.60
CA SER A 302 23.23 20.92 31.21
C SER A 302 21.73 20.61 31.30
N VAL A 303 21.34 19.38 30.94
CA VAL A 303 19.97 18.88 31.09
C VAL A 303 19.57 18.78 32.55
N ARG A 304 20.42 18.24 33.44
CA ARG A 304 20.17 18.24 34.90
C ARG A 304 19.92 19.65 35.42
N SER A 305 20.72 20.62 34.97
CA SER A 305 20.57 22.02 35.36
C SER A 305 19.24 22.61 34.88
N LEU A 306 18.81 22.29 33.65
CA LEU A 306 17.50 22.69 33.14
C LEU A 306 16.35 22.05 33.93
N GLN A 307 16.42 20.75 34.16
CA GLN A 307 15.40 19.99 34.90
C GLN A 307 15.21 20.56 36.30
N SER A 308 16.30 20.83 37.02
CA SER A 308 16.26 21.49 38.33
C SER A 308 15.55 22.85 38.28
N ARG A 309 15.90 23.72 37.31
CA ARG A 309 15.25 25.05 37.15
C ARG A 309 13.78 24.97 36.76
N LYS A 310 13.35 23.88 36.13
CA LYS A 310 11.98 23.66 35.63
C LYS A 310 11.13 22.81 36.58
N GLY A 311 11.67 22.39 37.73
CA GLY A 311 10.98 21.55 38.70
C GLY A 311 10.72 20.12 38.19
N LEU A 312 11.52 19.64 37.24
CA LEU A 312 11.45 18.29 36.70
C LEU A 312 12.41 17.34 37.45
N PRO A 313 12.20 16.01 37.40
CA PRO A 313 13.17 15.03 37.89
C PRO A 313 14.56 15.25 37.27
N VAL A 314 15.59 15.34 38.11
CA VAL A 314 16.98 15.68 37.71
C VAL A 314 17.73 14.42 37.26
N THR A 315 17.29 13.84 36.14
CA THR A 315 17.84 12.58 35.61
C THR A 315 19.06 12.81 34.72
N GLY A 316 19.12 13.96 34.04
CA GLY A 316 20.06 14.18 32.94
C GLY A 316 19.69 13.39 31.67
N ILE A 317 18.48 12.85 31.60
CA ILE A 317 17.88 12.20 30.44
C ILE A 317 16.86 13.17 29.85
N VAL A 318 16.81 13.33 28.54
CA VAL A 318 15.74 14.09 27.89
C VAL A 318 14.60 13.15 27.58
N ASP A 319 13.53 13.25 28.36
CA ASP A 319 12.21 12.68 28.08
C ASP A 319 11.28 13.74 27.46
N LEU A 320 10.03 13.37 27.15
CA LEU A 320 9.06 14.29 26.55
C LEU A 320 8.82 15.56 27.41
N ASN A 321 8.80 15.42 28.73
CA ASN A 321 8.62 16.57 29.63
C ASN A 321 9.81 17.53 29.57
N THR A 322 11.02 16.98 29.59
CA THR A 322 12.26 17.75 29.45
C THR A 322 12.37 18.41 28.08
N TRP A 323 11.96 17.71 27.02
CA TRP A 323 11.87 18.23 25.64
C TRP A 323 10.92 19.43 25.54
N LYS A 324 9.70 19.30 26.09
CA LYS A 324 8.72 20.40 26.16
C LYS A 324 9.24 21.57 26.99
N ALA A 325 10.00 21.30 28.06
CA ALA A 325 10.60 22.35 28.89
C ALA A 325 11.71 23.17 28.17
N MET A 326 12.31 22.62 27.11
CA MET A 326 13.19 23.36 26.19
C MET A 326 12.42 24.21 25.17
N GLY A 327 11.09 24.06 25.09
CA GLY A 327 10.23 24.78 24.15
C GLY A 327 9.93 24.03 22.85
N PHE A 328 10.37 22.77 22.73
CA PHE A 328 10.02 21.93 21.59
C PHE A 328 8.62 21.33 21.73
N THR A 329 8.02 20.90 20.61
CA THR A 329 6.64 20.38 20.59
C THR A 329 6.61 18.86 20.78
N GLU A 330 5.47 18.36 21.24
CA GLU A 330 5.21 16.93 21.30
C GLU A 330 5.13 16.31 19.90
N THR A 331 4.65 17.06 18.90
CA THR A 331 4.68 16.64 17.51
C THR A 331 6.11 16.43 17.00
N SER A 332 7.09 17.27 17.36
CA SER A 332 8.47 17.03 16.94
C SER A 332 9.11 15.85 17.68
N TRP A 333 8.71 15.60 18.93
CA TRP A 333 9.19 14.44 19.69
C TRP A 333 8.89 13.11 19.00
N TYR A 334 7.64 12.91 18.58
CA TYR A 334 7.24 11.69 17.89
C TYR A 334 7.52 11.75 16.38
N GLY A 335 7.32 12.91 15.76
CA GLY A 335 7.41 13.07 14.31
C GLY A 335 8.81 12.86 13.74
N ILE A 336 9.87 13.23 14.48
CA ILE A 336 11.26 12.97 14.07
C ILE A 336 11.53 11.47 14.00
N ASP A 337 11.04 10.71 15.00
CA ASP A 337 11.29 9.28 15.15
C ASP A 337 10.42 8.43 14.21
N SER A 338 9.18 8.86 13.99
CA SER A 338 8.22 8.14 13.14
C SER A 338 8.41 8.41 11.65
N TYR A 339 9.28 9.36 11.28
CA TYR A 339 9.46 9.72 9.89
C TYR A 339 10.05 8.55 9.10
N VAL A 340 9.32 8.15 8.08
CA VAL A 340 9.73 7.25 7.01
C VAL A 340 9.40 7.98 5.72
N ALA A 341 10.36 8.08 4.79
CA ALA A 341 10.12 8.73 3.52
C ALA A 341 8.83 8.18 2.86
N PRO A 342 7.96 9.05 2.33
CA PRO A 342 6.75 8.59 1.66
C PRO A 342 7.08 7.65 0.50
N LEU A 343 6.36 6.55 0.39
CA LEU A 343 6.50 5.62 -0.73
C LEU A 343 6.20 6.36 -2.05
N ARG A 344 7.14 6.33 -2.99
CA ARG A 344 7.03 6.99 -4.31
C ARG A 344 6.79 6.00 -5.45
N THR A 345 6.66 4.72 -5.11
CA THR A 345 6.40 3.61 -6.03
C THR A 345 5.09 2.94 -5.69
N ASN A 346 4.67 2.01 -6.53
CA ASN A 346 3.49 1.19 -6.32
C ASN A 346 3.68 -0.17 -7.00
N ILE A 347 2.68 -1.05 -6.89
CA ILE A 347 2.70 -2.41 -7.45
C ILE A 347 2.94 -2.50 -8.97
N THR A 348 2.84 -1.39 -9.68
CA THR A 348 3.12 -1.32 -11.14
C THR A 348 4.44 -0.67 -11.48
N SER A 349 5.18 -0.18 -10.48
CA SER A 349 6.51 0.38 -10.64
C SER A 349 7.49 -0.69 -11.14
N THR A 350 8.25 -0.30 -12.16
CA THR A 350 9.36 -1.09 -12.70
C THR A 350 10.59 -0.96 -11.83
N ARG A 351 11.59 -1.83 -12.03
CA ARG A 351 12.93 -1.69 -11.43
C ARG A 351 13.48 -0.26 -11.53
N SER A 352 13.33 0.36 -12.70
CA SER A 352 13.82 1.72 -12.93
C SER A 352 13.06 2.75 -12.11
N ASP A 353 11.74 2.60 -11.94
CA ASP A 353 10.93 3.50 -11.12
C ASP A 353 11.38 3.46 -9.65
N HIS A 354 11.72 2.28 -9.12
CA HIS A 354 12.27 2.13 -7.78
C HIS A 354 13.64 2.81 -7.64
N ILE A 355 14.54 2.64 -8.61
CA ILE A 355 15.85 3.32 -8.61
C ILE A 355 15.67 4.85 -8.64
N GLU A 356 14.80 5.37 -9.50
CA GLU A 356 14.56 6.80 -9.58
C GLU A 356 13.83 7.34 -8.35
N ALA A 357 12.91 6.59 -7.75
CA ALA A 357 12.31 6.95 -6.46
C ALA A 357 13.35 7.09 -5.35
N MET A 358 14.31 6.15 -5.28
CA MET A 358 15.43 6.19 -4.35
C MET A 358 16.27 7.46 -4.53
N ILE A 359 16.69 7.73 -5.77
CA ILE A 359 17.56 8.87 -6.06
C ILE A 359 16.84 10.21 -5.91
N ASN A 360 15.57 10.30 -6.34
CA ASN A 360 14.78 11.52 -6.19
C ASN A 360 14.52 11.85 -4.72
N GLU A 361 14.37 10.86 -3.85
CA GLU A 361 14.29 11.11 -2.41
C GLU A 361 15.63 11.63 -1.87
N ALA A 362 16.75 11.04 -2.26
CA ALA A 362 18.08 11.54 -1.87
C ALA A 362 18.29 13.01 -2.30
N TYR A 363 17.82 13.40 -3.49
CA TYR A 363 17.90 14.79 -3.96
C TYR A 363 17.13 15.80 -3.11
N ARG A 364 16.11 15.38 -2.37
CA ARG A 364 15.38 16.28 -1.48
C ARG A 364 16.22 16.78 -0.30
N TYR A 365 17.30 16.07 0.01
CA TYR A 365 18.23 16.45 1.07
C TYR A 365 19.37 17.33 0.55
N LEU A 366 19.51 17.60 -0.76
CA LEU A 366 20.63 18.39 -1.28
C LEU A 366 20.82 19.72 -0.53
N GLY A 367 22.04 19.96 -0.05
CA GLY A 367 22.40 21.13 0.75
C GLY A 367 22.08 21.01 2.24
N GLN A 368 21.32 20.01 2.69
CA GLN A 368 21.08 19.76 4.11
C GLN A 368 22.35 19.29 4.81
N PRO A 369 22.55 19.65 6.09
CA PRO A 369 23.78 19.36 6.79
C PRO A 369 23.97 17.86 7.05
N TRP A 370 25.23 17.44 7.17
CA TRP A 370 25.55 16.14 7.73
C TRP A 370 25.30 16.14 9.24
N ILE A 371 24.56 15.16 9.75
CA ILE A 371 24.27 15.00 11.19
C ILE A 371 24.50 13.53 11.55
N SER A 372 25.49 13.26 12.40
CA SER A 372 25.79 11.91 12.91
C SER A 372 24.55 11.25 13.53
N GLY A 373 24.30 9.99 13.17
CA GLY A 373 23.18 9.17 13.65
C GLY A 373 21.80 9.60 13.14
N ALA A 374 21.72 10.44 12.10
CA ALA A 374 20.47 11.03 11.64
C ALA A 374 19.89 10.34 10.41
N SER A 375 18.63 9.90 10.53
CA SER A 375 17.77 9.49 9.40
C SER A 375 16.32 9.90 9.67
N SER A 376 15.88 11.02 9.09
CA SER A 376 14.51 11.56 9.22
C SER A 376 14.24 12.55 8.08
N SER A 377 13.19 13.36 8.19
CA SER A 377 12.69 14.30 7.17
C SER A 377 13.78 15.15 6.48
N PRO A 378 13.62 15.47 5.17
CA PRO A 378 14.45 16.44 4.46
C PRO A 378 14.42 17.86 5.03
N ASP A 379 13.55 18.15 6.00
CA ASP A 379 13.56 19.41 6.75
C ASP A 379 14.79 19.53 7.67
N TYR A 380 15.48 18.41 7.92
CA TYR A 380 16.70 18.32 8.73
C TYR A 380 17.87 17.83 7.88
N GLY A 381 18.97 17.48 8.55
CA GLY A 381 20.10 16.77 7.98
C GLY A 381 20.04 15.26 8.18
N VAL A 382 20.96 14.56 7.51
CA VAL A 382 21.14 13.10 7.58
C VAL A 382 22.64 12.77 7.56
N ASP A 383 23.05 11.62 8.10
CA ASP A 383 24.38 11.08 7.79
C ASP A 383 24.36 10.24 6.50
N CYS A 384 25.47 9.58 6.18
CA CYS A 384 25.64 8.84 4.93
C CYS A 384 24.65 7.67 4.80
N SER A 385 24.56 6.81 5.80
CA SER A 385 23.65 5.66 5.84
C SER A 385 22.21 6.08 6.10
N GLY A 386 21.98 7.20 6.77
CA GLY A 386 20.68 7.77 7.02
C GLY A 386 20.02 8.32 5.76
N LEU A 387 20.80 8.93 4.86
CA LEU A 387 20.38 9.29 3.50
C LEU A 387 19.97 8.04 2.71
N VAL A 388 20.81 6.99 2.73
CA VAL A 388 20.50 5.70 2.07
C VAL A 388 19.20 5.12 2.63
N THR A 389 19.01 5.13 3.95
CA THR A 389 17.82 4.58 4.60
C THR A 389 16.54 5.29 4.13
N GLN A 390 16.52 6.63 4.10
CA GLN A 390 15.35 7.38 3.61
C GLN A 390 15.12 7.17 2.10
N ALA A 391 16.19 7.10 1.32
CA ALA A 391 16.12 6.80 -0.10
C ALA A 391 15.53 5.41 -0.37
N LEU A 392 15.94 4.39 0.40
CA LEU A 392 15.38 3.04 0.32
C LEU A 392 13.90 3.02 0.68
N TYR A 393 13.48 3.73 1.73
CA TYR A 393 12.07 3.82 2.09
C TYR A 393 11.19 4.39 0.97
N ALA A 394 11.63 5.46 0.30
CA ALA A 394 10.87 6.03 -0.81
C ALA A 394 10.75 5.11 -2.03
N SER A 395 11.71 4.18 -2.19
CA SER A 395 11.69 3.15 -3.23
C SER A 395 11.01 1.85 -2.79
N GLY A 396 10.39 1.80 -1.62
CA GLY A 396 9.66 0.63 -1.15
C GLY A 396 10.56 -0.46 -0.56
N ILE A 397 11.79 -0.15 -0.18
CA ILE A 397 12.66 -1.10 0.53
C ILE A 397 12.67 -0.78 2.02
N ASP A 398 12.27 -1.75 2.83
CA ASP A 398 12.55 -1.76 4.26
C ASP A 398 13.88 -2.46 4.52
N SER A 399 14.85 -1.71 5.03
CA SER A 399 16.20 -2.18 5.33
C SER A 399 16.39 -2.63 6.78
N ALA A 400 15.28 -2.80 7.53
CA ALA A 400 15.31 -3.31 8.90
C ALA A 400 16.28 -4.51 9.06
N PRO A 401 17.10 -4.54 10.12
CA PRO A 401 17.03 -3.69 11.32
C PRO A 401 17.62 -2.28 11.17
N ILE A 402 18.19 -1.92 10.01
CA ILE A 402 18.66 -0.56 9.76
C ILE A 402 17.43 0.34 9.61
N SER A 403 17.19 1.22 10.58
CA SER A 403 15.99 2.07 10.61
C SER A 403 16.32 3.47 11.14
N SER A 404 15.38 4.41 11.00
CA SER A 404 15.52 5.76 11.55
C SER A 404 15.78 5.80 13.05
N ILE A 405 15.05 4.98 13.81
CA ILE A 405 15.14 4.95 15.27
C ILE A 405 16.42 4.25 15.71
N GLN A 406 16.77 3.13 15.07
CA GLN A 406 18.00 2.39 15.34
C GLN A 406 19.24 3.22 15.01
N HIS A 407 19.22 4.00 13.91
CA HIS A 407 20.33 4.89 13.52
C HIS A 407 20.80 5.81 14.64
N ALA A 408 19.86 6.36 15.39
CA ALA A 408 20.16 7.31 16.44
C ALA A 408 20.59 6.66 17.77
N GLN A 409 20.47 5.34 17.90
CA GLN A 409 20.86 4.64 19.14
C GLN A 409 22.39 4.49 19.23
N PRO A 410 22.96 4.38 20.44
CA PRO A 410 24.41 4.28 20.62
C PRO A 410 25.03 3.15 19.79
N GLY A 411 26.14 3.47 19.11
CA GLY A 411 26.93 2.52 18.32
C GLY A 411 26.52 2.38 16.85
N ASN A 412 25.52 3.12 16.39
CA ASN A 412 24.97 2.99 15.03
C ASN A 412 25.36 4.12 14.07
N GLU A 413 26.27 5.01 14.47
CA GLU A 413 26.88 6.06 13.62
C GLU A 413 27.41 5.49 12.29
N TRP A 414 27.93 4.26 12.33
CA TRP A 414 28.56 3.58 11.20
C TRP A 414 27.66 2.52 10.58
N ASN A 415 26.36 2.80 10.47
CA ASN A 415 25.39 1.91 9.80
C ASN A 415 25.75 1.60 8.33
N CYS A 416 26.66 2.35 7.71
CA CYS A 416 27.30 1.95 6.46
C CYS A 416 27.95 0.55 6.55
N GLN A 417 28.49 0.17 7.72
CA GLN A 417 29.01 -1.17 8.01
C GLN A 417 27.90 -2.22 8.07
N MET A 418 26.73 -1.86 8.60
CA MET A 418 25.58 -2.77 8.59
C MET A 418 25.12 -3.04 7.15
N TYR A 419 24.99 -2.00 6.31
CA TYR A 419 24.71 -2.19 4.88
C TYR A 419 25.82 -2.99 4.18
N TRP A 420 27.08 -2.77 4.50
CA TRP A 420 28.19 -3.55 3.94
C TRP A 420 28.12 -5.03 4.30
N ASN A 421 27.66 -5.37 5.50
CA ASN A 421 27.52 -6.75 5.98
C ASN A 421 26.14 -7.37 5.69
N ASP A 422 25.20 -6.63 5.11
CA ASP A 422 23.88 -7.15 4.80
C ASP A 422 23.91 -8.01 3.53
N ASP A 423 23.77 -9.34 3.69
CA ASP A 423 23.79 -10.29 2.58
C ASP A 423 22.58 -10.14 1.63
N ARG A 424 21.52 -9.42 2.06
CA ARG A 424 20.32 -9.17 1.27
C ARG A 424 20.52 -8.09 0.18
N ILE A 425 21.68 -7.45 0.16
CA ILE A 425 22.10 -6.55 -0.92
C ILE A 425 23.45 -7.04 -1.46
N PRO A 426 23.50 -7.91 -2.47
CA PRO A 426 24.76 -8.56 -2.85
C PRO A 426 25.84 -7.61 -3.36
N HIS A 427 27.10 -8.01 -3.19
CA HIS A 427 28.23 -7.37 -3.83
C HIS A 427 28.15 -7.50 -5.35
N VAL A 428 28.61 -6.46 -6.05
CA VAL A 428 28.78 -6.48 -7.50
C VAL A 428 30.20 -6.16 -7.88
N ASN A 429 30.65 -6.67 -9.02
CA ASN A 429 31.95 -6.30 -9.57
C ASN A 429 31.96 -4.78 -9.77
N PHE A 430 33.03 -4.11 -9.32
CA PHE A 430 33.16 -2.66 -9.42
C PHE A 430 32.93 -2.17 -10.87
N ASN A 431 33.38 -2.91 -11.87
CA ASN A 431 33.23 -2.54 -13.29
C ASN A 431 31.81 -2.74 -13.85
N GLU A 432 30.93 -3.40 -13.10
CA GLU A 432 29.53 -3.65 -13.45
C GLU A 432 28.56 -2.78 -12.65
N ARG A 433 29.09 -1.79 -11.93
CA ARG A 433 28.30 -0.85 -11.13
C ARG A 433 27.32 -0.06 -12.00
N GLN A 434 26.15 0.21 -11.45
CA GLN A 434 25.04 0.86 -12.12
C GLN A 434 24.49 2.01 -11.26
N ARG A 435 23.72 2.87 -11.91
CA ARG A 435 22.89 3.85 -11.22
C ARG A 435 21.98 3.14 -10.21
N GLY A 436 21.90 3.67 -9.00
CA GLY A 436 21.14 3.09 -7.88
C GLY A 436 21.91 2.06 -7.05
N ASP A 437 23.10 1.63 -7.47
CA ASP A 437 23.97 0.81 -6.60
C ASP A 437 24.54 1.66 -5.45
N LEU A 438 24.82 1.03 -4.32
CA LEU A 438 25.49 1.64 -3.18
C LEU A 438 27.00 1.47 -3.34
N ILE A 439 27.76 2.55 -3.18
CA ILE A 439 29.23 2.54 -3.20
C ILE A 439 29.77 2.85 -1.81
N PHE A 440 30.75 2.08 -1.36
CA PHE A 440 31.28 2.13 -0.01
C PHE A 440 32.75 2.51 0.00
N PHE A 441 33.17 3.18 1.08
CA PHE A 441 34.54 3.63 1.26
C PHE A 441 35.10 3.22 2.62
N THR A 442 36.40 2.99 2.64
CA THR A 442 37.19 2.80 3.86
C THR A 442 38.05 4.02 4.14
N ASP A 443 38.22 4.33 5.42
CA ASP A 443 39.23 5.30 5.86
C ASP A 443 40.63 4.82 5.43
N PRO A 444 41.43 5.64 4.73
CA PRO A 444 42.75 5.25 4.25
C PRO A 444 43.75 4.86 5.35
N SER A 445 43.55 5.36 6.57
CA SER A 445 44.49 5.14 7.67
C SER A 445 44.22 3.86 8.46
N SER A 446 42.95 3.60 8.78
CA SER A 446 42.53 2.47 9.60
C SER A 446 42.01 1.29 8.78
N GLY A 447 41.64 1.52 7.51
CA GLY A 447 40.93 0.53 6.69
C GLY A 447 39.48 0.30 7.13
N MET A 448 38.98 1.05 8.12
CA MET A 448 37.61 0.91 8.61
C MET A 448 36.61 1.43 7.59
N LEU A 449 35.55 0.68 7.32
CA LEU A 449 34.46 1.12 6.46
C LEU A 449 33.68 2.23 7.18
N TRP A 450 33.62 3.41 6.57
CA TRP A 450 33.16 4.62 7.23
C TRP A 450 32.15 5.42 6.42
N HIS A 451 31.93 5.07 5.15
CA HIS A 451 31.08 5.89 4.29
C HIS A 451 30.38 5.08 3.21
N VAL A 452 29.20 5.56 2.82
CA VAL A 452 28.37 5.03 1.75
C VAL A 452 27.73 6.17 0.95
N GLY A 453 27.62 5.98 -0.37
CA GLY A 453 26.88 6.87 -1.26
C GLY A 453 26.01 6.09 -2.25
N ILE A 454 25.12 6.80 -2.94
CA ILE A 454 24.23 6.23 -3.96
C ILE A 454 24.76 6.63 -5.34
N LEU A 455 25.10 5.65 -6.18
CA LEU A 455 25.61 5.91 -7.53
C LEU A 455 24.54 6.53 -8.42
N LEU A 456 24.91 7.62 -9.09
CA LEU A 456 24.08 8.30 -10.09
C LEU A 456 24.46 7.87 -11.50
N ASP A 457 25.75 7.59 -11.70
CA ASP A 457 26.37 7.03 -12.89
C ASP A 457 27.66 6.26 -12.51
N ALA A 458 28.48 5.89 -13.50
CA ALA A 458 29.72 5.14 -13.27
C ALA A 458 30.79 5.89 -12.45
N SER A 459 30.66 7.20 -12.22
CA SER A 459 31.70 8.05 -11.66
C SER A 459 31.20 9.07 -10.65
N THR A 460 29.89 9.26 -10.54
CA THR A 460 29.26 10.21 -9.61
C THR A 460 28.28 9.54 -8.67
N MET A 461 28.14 10.11 -7.49
CA MET A 461 27.22 9.67 -6.45
C MET A 461 26.56 10.87 -5.76
N VAL A 462 25.36 10.65 -5.23
CA VAL A 462 24.78 11.50 -4.20
C VAL A 462 25.12 10.90 -2.84
N GLU A 463 25.57 11.74 -1.91
CA GLU A 463 26.06 11.34 -0.60
C GLU A 463 25.72 12.39 0.44
N SER A 464 25.63 11.97 1.70
CA SER A 464 25.78 12.87 2.84
C SER A 464 27.18 12.72 3.40
N TRP A 465 27.98 13.77 3.24
CA TRP A 465 29.36 13.85 3.74
C TRP A 465 29.46 15.10 4.62
N PRO A 466 30.43 15.22 5.55
CA PRO A 466 30.70 16.45 6.28
C PRO A 466 30.38 17.71 5.47
N TYR A 467 29.71 18.64 6.15
CA TYR A 467 29.11 19.88 5.63
C TYR A 467 27.72 19.74 5.01
N ALA A 468 27.50 18.85 4.03
CA ALA A 468 26.22 18.76 3.35
C ALA A 468 25.98 17.47 2.56
N VAL A 469 24.71 17.20 2.28
CA VAL A 469 24.29 16.32 1.19
C VAL A 469 24.59 16.97 -0.15
N GLN A 470 25.27 16.25 -1.03
CA GLN A 470 25.84 16.80 -2.25
C GLN A 470 26.09 15.70 -3.29
N ILE A 471 26.38 16.14 -4.52
CA ILE A 471 26.75 15.27 -5.63
C ILE A 471 28.23 15.42 -5.90
N HIS A 472 28.96 14.31 -5.92
CA HIS A 472 30.39 14.32 -6.16
C HIS A 472 30.87 13.14 -6.98
N SER A 473 32.10 13.27 -7.50
CA SER A 473 32.81 12.14 -8.06
C SER A 473 33.14 11.12 -6.97
N ILE A 474 33.03 9.83 -7.29
CA ILE A 474 33.46 8.73 -6.42
C ILE A 474 34.98 8.74 -6.15
N TYR A 475 35.75 9.53 -6.91
CA TYR A 475 37.20 9.70 -6.74
C TYR A 475 37.59 10.93 -5.91
N SER A 476 36.61 11.65 -5.36
CA SER A 476 36.83 12.96 -4.69
C SER A 476 37.34 12.87 -3.24
N GLY A 477 38.08 11.82 -2.87
CA GLY A 477 38.80 11.76 -1.60
C GLY A 477 37.97 11.35 -0.37
N ARG A 478 36.95 10.49 -0.53
CA ARG A 478 36.14 9.92 0.57
C ARG A 478 36.81 8.71 1.24
N GLY A 479 38.08 8.48 0.94
CA GLY A 479 38.82 7.29 1.31
C GLY A 479 39.00 6.32 0.14
N ASN A 480 39.41 5.09 0.45
CA ASN A 480 39.58 4.05 -0.56
C ASN A 480 38.23 3.40 -0.87
N ILE A 481 37.92 3.20 -2.15
CA ILE A 481 36.70 2.49 -2.55
C ILE A 481 36.79 1.06 -2.03
N ALA A 482 35.88 0.68 -1.13
CA ALA A 482 35.77 -0.64 -0.55
C ALA A 482 35.10 -1.62 -1.53
N GLY A 483 34.06 -1.15 -2.22
CA GLY A 483 33.31 -1.94 -3.19
C GLY A 483 31.93 -1.35 -3.44
N VAL A 484 31.12 -2.10 -4.19
CA VAL A 484 29.77 -1.72 -4.60
C VAL A 484 28.80 -2.85 -4.24
N LYS A 485 27.60 -2.50 -3.78
CA LYS A 485 26.51 -3.44 -3.48
C LYS A 485 25.24 -3.03 -4.22
N ARG A 486 24.48 -4.01 -4.69
CA ARG A 486 23.27 -3.80 -5.49
C ARG A 486 22.02 -4.02 -4.66
N VAL A 487 21.13 -3.04 -4.72
CA VAL A 487 19.86 -3.03 -4.01
C VAL A 487 18.74 -3.64 -4.86
N PHE A 488 18.78 -3.38 -6.18
CA PHE A 488 17.77 -3.79 -7.14
C PHE A 488 18.38 -4.79 -8.12
N ALA A 489 17.95 -6.05 -8.09
CA ALA A 489 18.48 -7.14 -8.90
C ALA A 489 18.38 -6.88 -10.40
#